data_AF-A0A4Y2M8D4-F1
#
_entry.id   AF-A0A4Y2M8D4-F1
#
_cell.length_a   1.000
_cell.length_b   1.000
_cell.length_c   1.000
_cell.angle_alpha   90.00
_cell.angle_beta   90.00
_cell.angle_gamma   90.00
#
_symmetry.space_group_name_H-M   'P 1'
#
loop_
_entity.id
_entity.type
_entity.pdbx_description
1 polymer ?
#
loop_
_entity_poly.entity_id
_entity_poly.type
_entity_poly.pdbx_seq_one_letter_code
_entity_poly.pdbx_strand_id
1 'polypeptide(L)'
;MSLKLNLRKDELIAIAEEMGLTVPDRAKVVDLKTLIESSDVYRDDIELVRNLIDNFLEEKREKSERDRREYEIEKIKLAQLEKQLEIENARKNLVNTSKASEIGEPGSLNDNLESLMKSVKTLTIPVPVRSESFNLFFHSLEKAFQNKSVPNELKAEILLNILGERVNNLLAYVRGVFDCVHPNRGNFKFQTHVPLMEQCGCFKCLNTRSFFNRQVNELYN
;
A
#
# COMPACT_ATOMS: atom_id res chain seq x y z
N MET A 1 37.55 -33.07 -36.72
CA MET A 1 36.99 -32.96 -35.36
C MET A 1 35.50 -33.27 -35.46
N SER A 2 34.87 -33.89 -34.45
CA SER A 2 33.42 -34.16 -34.46
C SER A 2 32.80 -33.52 -33.24
N LEU A 3 31.73 -32.74 -33.43
CA LEU A 3 30.93 -32.16 -32.36
C LEU A 3 30.15 -33.28 -31.66
N LYS A 4 30.20 -33.32 -30.33
CA LYS A 4 29.32 -34.22 -29.55
C LYS A 4 27.93 -33.60 -29.48
N LEU A 5 27.05 -33.99 -30.41
CA LEU A 5 25.65 -33.60 -30.43
C LEU A 5 24.86 -34.33 -29.33
N ASN A 6 24.95 -33.86 -28.09
CA ASN A 6 24.16 -34.36 -26.94
C ASN A 6 22.88 -33.53 -26.75
N LEU A 7 22.06 -33.48 -27.80
CA LEU A 7 20.84 -32.68 -27.87
C LEU A 7 19.60 -33.59 -27.92
N ARG A 8 18.46 -33.06 -27.49
CA ARG A 8 17.17 -33.75 -27.56
C ARG A 8 16.66 -33.82 -29.00
N LYS A 9 15.66 -34.69 -29.24
CA LYS A 9 15.12 -34.91 -30.59
C LYS A 9 14.58 -33.61 -31.21
N ASP A 10 13.80 -32.84 -30.45
CA ASP A 10 13.25 -31.54 -30.87
C ASP A 10 14.35 -30.53 -31.24
N GLU A 11 15.44 -30.52 -30.48
CA GLU A 11 16.57 -29.61 -30.71
C GLU A 11 17.32 -29.98 -31.99
N LEU A 12 17.56 -31.29 -32.20
CA LEU A 12 18.21 -31.78 -33.42
C LEU A 12 17.36 -31.53 -34.68
N ILE A 13 16.03 -31.64 -34.57
CA ILE A 13 15.12 -31.31 -35.67
C ILE A 13 15.25 -29.83 -36.03
N ALA A 14 15.13 -28.95 -35.04
CA ALA A 14 15.20 -27.51 -35.27
C ALA A 14 16.55 -27.08 -35.85
N ILE A 15 17.67 -27.64 -35.36
CA ILE A 15 19.00 -27.34 -35.92
C ILE A 15 19.14 -27.84 -37.35
N ALA A 16 18.63 -29.04 -37.66
CA ALA A 16 18.66 -29.56 -39.02
C ALA A 16 17.82 -28.68 -39.97
N GLU A 17 16.65 -28.23 -39.54
CA GLU A 17 15.80 -27.29 -40.31
C GLU A 17 16.49 -25.94 -40.51
N GLU A 18 17.15 -25.39 -39.48
CA GLU A 18 17.89 -24.13 -39.54
C GLU A 18 19.12 -24.23 -40.48
N MET A 19 19.72 -25.41 -40.57
CA MET A 19 20.76 -25.73 -41.56
C MET A 19 20.20 -25.97 -42.98
N GLY A 20 18.88 -25.88 -43.17
CA GLY A 20 18.21 -26.13 -44.45
C GLY A 20 18.09 -27.60 -44.84
N LEU A 21 18.27 -28.53 -43.90
CA LEU A 21 18.16 -29.97 -44.13
C LEU A 21 16.69 -30.41 -44.04
N THR A 22 16.27 -31.29 -44.95
CA THR A 22 14.93 -31.89 -44.89
C THR A 22 14.91 -32.99 -43.84
N VAL A 23 14.13 -32.80 -42.78
CA VAL A 23 14.00 -33.76 -41.69
C VAL A 23 12.90 -34.79 -41.99
N PRO A 24 13.20 -36.10 -41.95
CA PRO A 24 12.16 -37.12 -42.11
C PRO A 24 11.21 -37.18 -40.90
N ASP A 25 9.89 -37.26 -41.14
CA ASP A 25 8.85 -37.30 -40.09
C ASP A 25 9.08 -38.37 -39.00
N ARG A 26 9.69 -39.50 -39.37
CA ARG A 26 9.92 -40.65 -38.48
C ARG A 26 11.39 -40.82 -38.06
N ALA A 27 12.23 -39.81 -38.28
CA ALA A 27 13.64 -39.87 -37.93
C ALA A 27 13.86 -40.11 -36.42
N LYS A 28 14.80 -41.00 -36.09
CA LYS A 28 15.29 -41.19 -34.72
C LYS A 28 16.41 -40.19 -34.43
N VAL A 29 16.73 -40.02 -33.15
CA VAL A 29 17.85 -39.17 -32.70
C VAL A 29 19.16 -39.53 -33.39
N VAL A 30 19.43 -40.82 -33.62
CA VAL A 30 20.63 -41.26 -34.33
C VAL A 30 20.60 -40.81 -35.79
N ASP A 31 19.47 -41.02 -36.48
CA ASP A 31 19.29 -40.61 -37.88
C ASP A 31 19.50 -39.10 -38.07
N LEU A 32 18.99 -38.30 -37.13
CA LEU A 32 19.15 -36.84 -37.12
C LEU A 32 20.60 -36.42 -36.89
N LYS A 33 21.33 -37.07 -35.97
CA LYS A 33 22.75 -36.80 -35.76
C LYS A 33 23.55 -37.10 -37.01
N THR A 34 23.29 -38.25 -37.63
CA THR A 34 23.97 -38.63 -38.87
C THR A 34 23.61 -37.69 -40.02
N LEU A 35 22.37 -37.21 -40.10
CA LEU A 35 21.94 -36.23 -41.10
C LEU A 35 22.72 -34.91 -40.96
N ILE A 36 22.87 -34.40 -39.73
CA ILE A 36 23.63 -33.17 -39.46
C ILE A 36 25.12 -33.40 -39.75
N GLU A 37 25.71 -34.47 -39.23
CA GLU A 37 27.15 -34.76 -39.38
C GLU A 37 27.55 -35.05 -40.84
N SER A 38 26.62 -35.51 -41.67
CA SER A 38 26.84 -35.77 -43.10
C SER A 38 26.57 -34.56 -44.00
N SER A 39 26.01 -33.48 -43.47
CA SER A 39 25.70 -32.27 -44.26
C SER A 39 26.98 -31.55 -44.69
N ASP A 40 26.93 -30.93 -45.87
CA ASP A 40 28.06 -30.17 -46.43
C ASP A 40 28.45 -29.02 -45.49
N VAL A 41 27.45 -28.34 -44.90
CA VAL A 41 27.66 -27.25 -43.93
C VAL A 41 28.50 -27.72 -42.73
N TYR A 42 28.23 -28.91 -42.19
CA TYR A 42 28.98 -29.48 -41.07
C TYR A 42 30.41 -29.84 -41.44
N ARG A 43 30.63 -30.30 -42.68
CA ARG A 43 31.95 -30.72 -43.17
C ARG A 43 32.82 -29.54 -43.56
N ASP A 44 32.22 -28.51 -44.12
CA ASP A 44 32.89 -27.31 -44.61
C ASP A 44 33.26 -26.37 -43.46
N ASP A 45 32.33 -26.15 -42.52
CA ASP A 45 32.56 -25.23 -41.40
C ASP A 45 31.93 -25.72 -40.09
N ILE A 46 32.72 -26.48 -39.35
CA ILE A 46 32.33 -27.01 -38.04
C ILE A 46 32.17 -25.92 -36.97
N GLU A 47 32.84 -24.77 -37.10
CA GLU A 47 32.71 -23.66 -36.15
C GLU A 47 31.39 -22.91 -36.34
N LEU A 48 30.95 -22.73 -37.60
CA LEU A 48 29.62 -22.22 -37.89
C LEU A 48 28.53 -23.09 -37.29
N VAL A 49 28.62 -24.42 -37.44
CA VAL A 49 27.63 -25.33 -36.81
C VAL A 49 27.67 -25.24 -35.28
N ARG A 50 28.86 -25.13 -34.69
CA ARG A 50 28.98 -24.96 -33.24
C ARG A 50 28.33 -23.67 -32.76
N ASN A 51 28.61 -22.55 -33.42
CA ASN A 51 28.00 -21.26 -33.09
C ASN A 51 26.47 -21.28 -33.29
N LEU A 52 25.99 -21.97 -34.32
CA LEU A 52 24.56 -22.15 -34.56
C LEU A 52 23.89 -22.89 -33.40
N ILE A 53 24.50 -23.99 -32.93
CA ILE A 53 24.00 -24.77 -31.79
C ILE A 53 23.98 -23.90 -30.53
N ASP A 54 25.07 -23.18 -30.26
CA ASP A 54 25.18 -22.33 -29.08
C ASP A 54 24.13 -21.20 -29.10
N ASN A 55 23.95 -20.55 -30.25
CA ASN A 55 22.91 -19.52 -30.44
C ASN A 55 21.50 -20.08 -30.24
N PHE A 56 21.19 -21.24 -30.83
CA PHE A 56 19.89 -21.89 -30.69
C PHE A 56 19.57 -22.24 -29.23
N LEU A 57 20.56 -22.75 -28.49
CA LEU A 57 20.40 -23.08 -27.08
C LEU A 57 20.17 -21.84 -26.22
N GLU A 58 20.89 -20.74 -26.49
CA GLU A 58 20.67 -19.49 -25.76
C GLU A 58 19.30 -18.89 -26.08
N GLU A 59 18.89 -18.86 -27.36
CA GLU A 59 17.57 -18.36 -27.76
C GLU A 59 16.43 -19.16 -27.10
N LYS A 60 16.54 -20.49 -27.07
CA LYS A 60 15.57 -21.36 -26.38
C LYS A 60 15.47 -21.04 -24.89
N ARG A 61 16.62 -20.77 -24.25
CA ARG A 61 16.68 -20.39 -22.84
C ARG A 61 16.06 -19.02 -22.59
N GLU A 62 16.39 -18.03 -23.40
CA GLU A 62 15.84 -16.68 -23.31
C GLU A 62 14.32 -16.67 -23.51
N LYS A 63 13.81 -17.44 -24.47
CA LYS A 63 12.38 -17.60 -24.72
C LYS A 63 11.67 -18.19 -23.49
N SER A 64 12.22 -19.26 -22.92
CA SER A 64 11.68 -19.87 -21.69
C SER A 64 11.65 -18.89 -20.51
N GLU A 65 12.70 -18.09 -20.32
CA GLU A 65 12.75 -17.07 -19.28
C GLU A 65 11.73 -15.94 -19.53
N ARG A 66 11.52 -15.56 -20.79
CA ARG A 66 10.51 -14.56 -21.18
C ARG A 66 9.11 -15.07 -20.88
N ASP A 67 8.78 -16.28 -21.30
CA ASP A 67 7.49 -16.92 -21.05
C ASP A 67 7.21 -17.03 -19.54
N ARG A 68 8.24 -17.39 -18.74
CA ARG A 68 8.13 -17.42 -17.28
C ARG A 68 7.83 -16.03 -16.70
N ARG A 69 8.50 -14.98 -17.17
CA ARG A 69 8.27 -13.61 -16.70
C ARG A 69 6.89 -13.11 -17.07
N GLU A 70 6.43 -13.40 -18.28
CA GLU A 70 5.10 -13.03 -18.76
C GLU A 70 4.01 -13.69 -17.90
N TYR A 71 4.17 -14.99 -17.59
CA TYR A 71 3.27 -15.71 -16.71
C TYR A 71 3.20 -15.11 -15.29
N GLU A 72 4.35 -14.74 -14.70
CA GLU A 72 4.38 -14.09 -13.38
C GLU A 72 3.69 -12.72 -13.40
N ILE A 73 3.89 -11.94 -14.47
CA ILE A 73 3.21 -10.64 -14.64
C ILE A 73 1.70 -10.83 -14.75
N GLU A 74 1.23 -11.82 -15.51
CA GLU A 74 -0.19 -12.10 -15.68
C GLU A 74 -0.83 -12.54 -14.35
N LYS A 75 -0.14 -13.36 -13.57
CA LYS A 75 -0.56 -13.76 -12.23
C LYS A 75 -0.69 -12.56 -11.27
N ILE A 76 0.27 -11.63 -11.31
CA ILE A 76 0.20 -10.40 -10.50
C ILE A 76 -0.98 -9.53 -10.94
N LYS A 77 -1.19 -9.36 -12.26
CA LYS A 77 -2.33 -8.59 -12.79
C LYS A 77 -3.67 -9.19 -12.35
N LEU A 78 -3.79 -10.52 -12.38
CA LEU A 78 -4.99 -11.22 -11.93
C LEU A 78 -5.27 -10.96 -10.44
N ALA A 79 -4.26 -11.12 -9.59
CA ALA A 79 -4.40 -10.86 -8.15
C ALA A 79 -4.77 -9.39 -7.84
N GLN A 80 -4.27 -8.44 -8.64
CA GLN A 80 -4.65 -7.03 -8.52
C GLN A 80 -6.11 -6.79 -8.89
N LEU A 81 -6.61 -7.43 -9.96
CA LEU A 81 -8.01 -7.33 -10.38
C LEU A 81 -8.96 -7.95 -9.34
N GLU A 82 -8.63 -9.12 -8.81
CA GLU A 82 -9.40 -9.77 -7.75
C GLU A 82 -9.53 -8.87 -6.52
N LYS A 83 -8.41 -8.26 -6.08
CA LYS A 83 -8.42 -7.32 -4.96
C LYS A 83 -9.25 -6.06 -5.24
N GLN A 84 -9.21 -5.54 -6.47
CA GLN A 84 -10.05 -4.39 -6.85
C GLN A 84 -11.53 -4.75 -6.82
N LEU A 85 -11.89 -5.95 -7.30
CA LEU A 85 -13.26 -6.45 -7.29
C LEU A 85 -13.76 -6.68 -5.84
N GLU A 86 -12.91 -7.18 -4.95
CA GLU A 86 -13.22 -7.29 -3.52
C GLU A 86 -13.50 -5.93 -2.89
N ILE A 87 -12.65 -4.92 -3.17
CA ILE A 87 -12.86 -3.55 -2.69
C ILE A 87 -14.16 -2.96 -3.25
N GLU A 88 -14.44 -3.16 -4.55
CA GLU A 88 -15.66 -2.67 -5.19
C GLU A 88 -16.91 -3.33 -4.59
N ASN A 89 -16.87 -4.64 -4.33
CA ASN A 89 -17.95 -5.36 -3.68
C ASN A 89 -18.15 -4.89 -2.23
N ALA A 90 -17.08 -4.69 -1.46
CA ALA A 90 -17.16 -4.13 -0.12
C ALA A 90 -17.78 -2.71 -0.13
N ARG A 91 -17.41 -1.89 -1.12
CA ARG A 91 -18.02 -0.56 -1.34
C ARG A 91 -19.49 -0.64 -1.72
N LYS A 92 -19.87 -1.53 -2.65
CA LYS A 92 -21.28 -1.74 -3.02
C LYS A 92 -22.09 -2.25 -1.83
N ASN A 93 -21.53 -3.12 -0.99
CA ASN A 93 -22.20 -3.56 0.23
C ASN A 93 -22.36 -2.42 1.23
N LEU A 94 -21.37 -1.55 1.41
CA LEU A 94 -21.51 -0.33 2.20
C LEU A 94 -22.61 0.59 1.65
N VAL A 95 -22.64 0.82 0.34
CA VAL A 95 -23.65 1.66 -0.34
C VAL A 95 -25.04 1.04 -0.25
N ASN A 96 -25.19 -0.27 -0.43
CA ASN A 96 -26.48 -0.97 -0.32
C ASN A 96 -26.95 -1.08 1.14
N THR A 97 -26.03 -1.15 2.11
CA THR A 97 -26.38 -1.06 3.55
C THR A 97 -26.82 0.36 3.90
N SER A 98 -26.25 1.39 3.27
CA SER A 98 -26.71 2.77 3.43
C SER A 98 -28.02 3.05 2.67
N LYS A 99 -28.24 2.42 1.51
CA LYS A 99 -29.50 2.54 0.73
C LYS A 99 -30.66 1.70 1.26
N ALA A 100 -30.40 0.58 1.95
CA ALA A 100 -31.40 -0.15 2.71
C ALA A 100 -31.86 0.60 3.99
N SER A 101 -31.12 1.66 4.38
CA SER A 101 -31.51 2.61 5.42
C SER A 101 -32.20 3.86 4.88
N GLU A 102 -32.53 3.94 3.58
CA GLU A 102 -33.24 5.07 2.95
C GLU A 102 -34.71 4.77 2.62
N ILE A 103 -35.35 3.87 3.37
CA ILE A 103 -36.81 3.90 3.56
C ILE A 103 -37.08 3.97 5.06
N GLY A 104 -36.84 5.16 5.62
CA GLY A 104 -37.08 5.47 7.03
C GLY A 104 -36.50 6.83 7.40
N GLU A 105 -37.27 7.89 7.16
CA GLU A 105 -37.19 9.26 7.72
C GLU A 105 -35.81 9.96 7.86
N PRO A 106 -35.61 11.14 7.22
CA PRO A 106 -34.38 11.93 7.32
C PRO A 106 -34.11 12.60 8.70
N GLY A 107 -34.84 12.22 9.75
CA GLY A 107 -34.61 12.70 11.12
C GLY A 107 -33.60 11.85 11.92
N SER A 108 -33.47 10.54 11.64
CA SER A 108 -32.93 9.60 12.64
C SER A 108 -31.40 9.68 12.90
N LEU A 109 -30.57 9.99 11.90
CA LEU A 109 -29.10 10.00 12.06
C LEU A 109 -28.56 11.28 12.73
N ASN A 110 -29.12 12.44 12.37
CA ASN A 110 -28.72 13.71 12.97
C ASN A 110 -29.16 13.79 14.44
N ASP A 111 -30.35 13.28 14.76
CA ASP A 111 -30.84 13.20 16.14
C ASP A 111 -29.94 12.33 17.02
N ASN A 112 -29.40 11.24 16.46
CA ASN A 112 -28.47 10.34 17.16
C ASN A 112 -27.11 10.99 17.42
N LEU A 113 -26.56 11.72 16.44
CA LEU A 113 -25.29 12.44 16.62
C LEU A 113 -25.45 13.58 17.63
N GLU A 114 -26.53 14.37 17.54
CA GLU A 114 -26.80 15.45 18.47
C GLU A 114 -27.03 14.92 19.90
N SER A 115 -27.73 13.80 20.04
CA SER A 115 -27.92 13.11 21.33
C SER A 115 -26.59 12.59 21.91
N LEU A 116 -25.71 12.07 21.06
CA LEU A 116 -24.36 11.65 21.45
C LEU A 116 -23.51 12.84 21.89
N MET A 117 -23.54 13.94 21.14
CA MET A 117 -22.83 15.18 21.47
C MET A 117 -23.32 15.76 22.80
N LYS A 118 -24.64 15.82 23.03
CA LYS A 118 -25.24 16.24 24.30
C LYS A 118 -24.81 15.31 25.45
N SER A 119 -24.83 13.99 25.23
CA SER A 119 -24.41 13.01 26.23
C SER A 119 -22.93 13.16 26.62
N VAL A 120 -22.04 13.34 25.63
CA VAL A 120 -20.61 13.56 25.89
C VAL A 120 -20.38 14.90 26.60
N LYS A 121 -21.09 15.97 26.18
CA LYS A 121 -21.05 17.28 26.85
C LYS A 121 -21.40 17.19 28.33
N THR A 122 -22.46 16.47 28.68
CA THR A 122 -22.88 16.28 30.07
C THR A 122 -21.86 15.50 30.91
N LEU A 123 -21.14 14.56 30.29
CA LEU A 123 -20.12 13.74 30.97
C LEU A 123 -18.73 14.39 31.01
N THR A 124 -18.55 15.51 30.30
CA THR A 124 -17.28 16.24 30.25
C THR A 124 -17.36 17.46 31.14
N ILE A 125 -16.28 17.77 31.88
CA ILE A 125 -16.22 19.04 32.62
C ILE A 125 -16.32 20.26 31.67
N PRO A 126 -16.80 21.42 32.15
CA PRO A 126 -16.91 22.61 31.31
C PRO A 126 -15.58 23.01 30.65
N VAL A 127 -15.66 23.56 29.43
CA VAL A 127 -14.47 24.02 28.69
C VAL A 127 -13.72 25.08 29.51
N PRO A 128 -12.47 24.82 29.92
CA PRO A 128 -11.71 25.74 30.74
C PRO A 128 -11.38 27.04 30.01
N VAL A 129 -11.22 28.11 30.80
CA VAL A 129 -10.75 29.41 30.29
C VAL A 129 -9.24 29.55 30.48
N ARG A 130 -8.68 28.87 31.50
CA ARG A 130 -7.26 28.92 31.85
C ARG A 130 -6.53 27.66 31.40
N SER A 131 -5.28 27.83 30.97
CA SER A 131 -4.38 26.79 30.46
C SER A 131 -4.22 25.60 31.40
N GLU A 132 -4.10 25.83 32.70
CA GLU A 132 -3.71 24.81 33.69
C GLU A 132 -4.81 23.73 33.86
N SER A 133 -6.04 24.09 33.53
CA SER A 133 -7.22 23.24 33.70
C SER A 133 -7.55 22.39 32.46
N PHE A 134 -6.88 22.61 31.32
CA PHE A 134 -7.13 21.84 30.10
C PHE A 134 -6.75 20.36 30.22
N ASN A 135 -5.75 20.01 31.02
CA ASN A 135 -5.37 18.61 31.25
C ASN A 135 -6.52 17.80 31.85
N LEU A 136 -7.22 18.36 32.85
CA LEU A 136 -8.38 17.72 33.47
C LEU A 136 -9.57 17.65 32.51
N PHE A 137 -9.73 18.66 31.66
CA PHE A 137 -10.77 18.68 30.63
C PHE A 137 -10.58 17.55 29.62
N PHE A 138 -9.37 17.38 29.09
CA PHE A 138 -9.09 16.28 28.15
C PHE A 138 -9.24 14.91 28.79
N HIS A 139 -8.82 14.74 30.05
CA HIS A 139 -9.02 13.49 30.79
C HIS A 139 -10.50 13.15 30.98
N SER A 140 -11.32 14.15 31.32
CA SER A 140 -12.77 13.99 31.43
C SER A 140 -13.40 13.65 30.08
N LEU A 141 -12.96 14.30 29.01
CA LEU A 141 -13.47 14.08 27.65
C LEU A 141 -13.11 12.69 27.13
N GLU A 142 -11.87 12.23 27.35
CA GLU A 142 -11.44 10.89 26.97
C GLU A 142 -12.25 9.82 27.68
N LYS A 143 -12.53 9.99 28.98
CA LYS A 143 -13.44 9.13 29.73
C LYS A 143 -14.87 9.15 29.17
N ALA A 144 -15.38 10.32 28.79
CA ALA A 144 -16.70 10.44 28.19
C ALA A 144 -16.78 9.72 26.83
N PHE A 145 -15.73 9.82 26.01
CA PHE A 145 -15.61 9.10 24.75
C PHE A 145 -15.55 7.58 24.93
N GLN A 146 -14.81 7.10 25.94
CA GLN A 146 -14.78 5.67 26.27
C GLN A 146 -16.13 5.17 26.80
N ASN A 147 -16.77 5.94 27.70
CA ASN A 147 -18.06 5.57 28.29
C ASN A 147 -19.19 5.46 27.24
N LYS A 148 -19.15 6.32 26.22
CA LYS A 148 -20.13 6.35 25.13
C LYS A 148 -19.68 5.59 23.89
N SER A 149 -18.55 4.88 23.94
CA SER A 149 -17.98 4.12 22.83
C SER A 149 -17.90 4.95 21.53
N VAL A 150 -17.45 6.20 21.64
CA VAL A 150 -17.45 7.15 20.51
C VAL A 150 -16.46 6.68 19.43
N PRO A 151 -16.90 6.51 18.17
CA PRO A 151 -16.03 6.17 17.04
C PRO A 151 -14.94 7.22 16.82
N ASN A 152 -13.75 6.79 16.39
CA ASN A 152 -12.61 7.70 16.22
C ASN A 152 -12.87 8.80 15.20
N GLU A 153 -13.69 8.51 14.19
CA GLU A 153 -14.07 9.39 13.10
C GLU A 153 -14.91 10.58 13.60
N LEU A 154 -15.70 10.39 14.66
CA LEU A 154 -16.61 11.40 15.21
C LEU A 154 -15.99 12.21 16.36
N LYS A 155 -14.89 11.75 16.96
CA LYS A 155 -14.27 12.41 18.13
C LYS A 155 -13.86 13.85 17.84
N ALA A 156 -13.34 14.12 16.65
CA ALA A 156 -12.89 15.45 16.26
C ALA A 156 -14.07 16.43 16.11
N GLU A 157 -15.14 16.00 15.45
CA GLU A 157 -16.35 16.80 15.26
C GLU A 157 -17.04 17.10 16.60
N ILE A 158 -17.15 16.09 17.47
CA ILE A 158 -17.71 16.25 18.81
C ILE A 158 -16.83 17.20 19.65
N LEU A 159 -15.49 17.06 19.59
CA LEU A 159 -14.56 17.95 20.28
C LEU A 159 -14.73 19.41 19.83
N LEU A 160 -14.78 19.66 18.52
CA LEU A 160 -14.98 21.01 17.98
C LEU A 160 -16.31 21.60 18.43
N ASN A 161 -17.37 20.80 18.49
CA ASN A 161 -18.66 21.25 18.98
C ASN A 161 -18.71 21.50 20.50
N ILE A 162 -17.92 20.77 21.28
CA ILE A 162 -17.76 21.01 22.73
C ILE A 162 -16.99 22.31 22.97
N LEU A 163 -15.91 22.54 22.22
CA LEU A 163 -15.10 23.74 22.32
C LEU A 163 -15.85 24.98 21.84
N GLY A 164 -16.66 24.87 20.77
CA GLY A 164 -17.48 25.95 20.23
C GLY A 164 -16.66 27.22 19.98
N GLU A 165 -17.17 28.36 20.44
CA GLU A 165 -16.49 29.67 20.32
C GLU A 165 -15.24 29.81 21.21
N ARG A 166 -15.02 28.86 22.13
CA ARG A 166 -13.87 28.87 23.07
C ARG A 166 -12.62 28.20 22.50
N VAL A 167 -12.60 27.86 21.22
CA VAL A 167 -11.41 27.36 20.50
C VAL A 167 -10.21 28.32 20.65
N ASN A 168 -10.47 29.62 20.78
CA ASN A 168 -9.42 30.62 21.04
C ASN A 168 -8.69 30.41 22.39
N ASN A 169 -9.37 29.88 23.41
CA ASN A 169 -8.75 29.56 24.70
C ASN A 169 -7.84 28.32 24.59
N LEU A 170 -8.21 27.36 23.73
CA LEU A 170 -7.36 26.23 23.40
C LEU A 170 -6.10 26.68 22.67
N LEU A 171 -6.21 27.64 21.75
CA LEU A 171 -5.04 28.25 21.08
C LEU A 171 -4.09 28.90 22.09
N ALA A 172 -4.61 29.56 23.14
CA ALA A 172 -3.79 30.12 24.21
C ALA A 172 -3.06 29.04 25.03
N TYR A 173 -3.72 27.93 25.37
CA TYR A 173 -3.09 26.77 26.02
C TYR A 173 -1.98 26.16 25.16
N VAL A 174 -2.25 25.94 23.88
CA VAL A 174 -1.29 25.39 22.93
C VAL A 174 -0.09 26.32 22.80
N ARG A 175 -0.30 27.63 22.63
CA ARG A 175 0.78 28.64 22.59
C ARG A 175 1.61 28.63 23.88
N GLY A 176 0.99 28.58 25.06
CA GLY A 176 1.72 28.50 26.33
C GLY A 176 2.60 27.24 26.46
N VAL A 177 2.15 26.09 25.94
CA VAL A 177 2.94 24.85 25.90
C VAL A 177 4.11 24.96 24.90
N PHE A 178 3.94 25.68 23.79
CA PHE A 178 5.00 25.90 22.79
C PHE A 178 5.98 27.03 23.18
N ASP A 179 5.54 28.06 23.90
CA ASP A 179 6.38 29.17 24.36
C ASP A 179 7.34 28.73 25.49
N CYS A 180 7.00 27.70 26.27
CA CYS A 180 7.94 27.04 27.18
C CYS A 180 9.10 26.33 26.46
N VAL A 181 9.05 26.18 25.13
CA VAL A 181 10.07 25.49 24.33
C VAL A 181 11.01 26.45 23.60
N HIS A 182 10.78 27.78 23.63
CA HIS A 182 11.66 28.71 22.91
C HIS A 182 11.93 30.05 23.63
N PRO A 183 13.09 30.18 24.30
CA PRO A 183 13.87 31.40 24.24
C PRO A 183 15.02 31.20 23.24
N ASN A 184 15.01 32.02 22.20
CA ASN A 184 16.09 32.27 21.24
C ASN A 184 16.16 31.43 19.96
N ARG A 185 16.34 32.21 18.89
CA ARG A 185 16.43 31.87 17.48
C ARG A 185 17.68 31.05 17.16
N GLY A 186 17.57 30.24 16.11
CA GLY A 186 18.72 29.83 15.30
C GLY A 186 19.01 28.34 15.36
N ASN A 187 18.77 27.67 14.23
CA ASN A 187 19.13 26.30 13.91
C ASN A 187 18.38 25.17 14.63
N PHE A 188 17.52 24.51 13.84
CA PHE A 188 16.99 23.19 14.15
C PHE A 188 18.13 22.19 14.35
N LYS A 189 18.38 21.80 15.60
CA LYS A 189 18.93 20.50 15.95
C LYS A 189 17.93 19.83 16.89
N PHE A 190 17.30 18.76 16.41
CA PHE A 190 16.63 17.81 17.29
C PHE A 190 17.74 17.08 18.06
N GLN A 191 17.93 17.45 19.33
CA GLN A 191 18.71 16.64 20.25
C GLN A 191 17.77 16.18 21.36
N THR A 192 17.45 14.89 21.26
CA THR A 192 16.76 14.07 22.24
C THR A 192 17.33 14.26 23.64
N HIS A 193 16.55 14.84 24.55
CA HIS A 193 16.62 14.48 25.96
C HIS A 193 15.21 14.37 26.53
N VAL A 194 14.77 13.12 26.53
CA VAL A 194 13.66 12.58 27.31
C VAL A 194 14.30 11.95 28.56
N PRO A 195 13.73 12.16 29.75
CA PRO A 195 13.34 10.98 30.50
C PRO A 195 12.00 11.21 31.22
N LEU A 196 10.94 10.65 30.63
CA LEU A 196 9.78 9.96 31.24
C LEU A 196 8.75 9.69 30.12
N MET A 197 9.27 9.22 28.97
CA MET A 197 8.53 8.38 28.04
C MET A 197 8.71 6.95 28.52
N GLU A 198 7.74 6.40 29.25
CA GLU A 198 7.51 4.94 29.27
C GLU A 198 6.22 4.51 29.99
N GLN A 199 5.42 5.41 30.59
CA GLN A 199 4.16 5.01 31.27
C GLN A 199 2.90 5.77 30.87
N CYS A 200 2.92 6.61 29.83
CA CYS A 200 1.71 7.24 29.32
C CYS A 200 1.40 6.73 27.91
N GLY A 201 0.65 5.63 27.83
CA GLY A 201 -0.07 5.21 26.64
C GLY A 201 -1.22 6.18 26.33
N CYS A 202 -0.87 7.41 25.96
CA CYS A 202 -1.81 8.49 25.76
C CYS A 202 -1.61 9.06 24.36
N PHE A 203 -2.73 9.16 23.65
CA PHE A 203 -3.08 9.74 22.34
C PHE A 203 -2.33 11.03 21.87
N LYS A 204 -1.03 11.16 22.14
CA LYS A 204 -0.27 12.42 22.11
C LYS A 204 1.04 12.23 21.35
N CYS A 205 0.98 12.39 20.02
CA CYS A 205 2.03 13.01 19.19
C CYS A 205 1.76 12.87 17.68
N LEU A 206 1.00 11.87 17.24
CA LEU A 206 0.86 11.59 15.79
C LEU A 206 -0.29 12.31 15.09
N ASN A 207 -1.32 12.78 15.81
CA ASN A 207 -2.45 13.45 15.18
C ASN A 207 -2.57 14.94 15.47
N THR A 208 -1.99 15.48 16.54
CA THR A 208 -2.11 16.91 16.84
C THR A 208 -1.30 17.80 15.89
N ARG A 209 -0.16 17.35 15.35
CA ARG A 209 0.66 18.18 14.45
C ARG A 209 0.12 18.27 13.02
N SER A 210 -0.44 17.17 12.49
CA SER A 210 -1.05 17.15 11.16
C SER A 210 -2.46 17.77 11.16
N PHE A 211 -3.24 17.51 12.22
CA PHE A 211 -4.62 18.00 12.34
C PHE A 211 -4.70 19.51 12.58
N PHE A 212 -3.82 20.08 13.42
CA PHE A 212 -3.78 21.54 13.63
C PHE A 212 -3.17 22.30 12.44
N ASN A 213 -2.10 21.79 11.80
CA ASN A 213 -1.51 22.47 10.63
C ASN A 213 -2.45 22.46 9.41
N ARG A 214 -3.35 21.48 9.30
CA ARG A 214 -4.33 21.42 8.21
C ARG A 214 -5.46 22.43 8.42
N GLN A 215 -6.04 22.51 9.62
CA GLN A 215 -7.14 23.45 9.88
C GLN A 215 -6.70 24.91 10.01
N VAL A 216 -5.48 25.20 10.46
CA VAL A 216 -5.00 26.60 10.56
C VAL A 216 -4.67 27.19 9.18
N ASN A 217 -4.20 26.37 8.23
CA ASN A 217 -3.92 26.83 6.86
C ASN A 217 -5.17 27.03 5.99
N GLU A 218 -6.29 26.36 6.32
CA GLU A 218 -7.58 26.51 5.62
C GLU A 218 -8.41 27.71 6.14
N LEU A 219 -8.09 28.25 7.31
CA LEU A 219 -8.80 29.39 7.89
C LEU A 219 -8.17 30.77 7.58
N TYR A 220 -7.01 30.80 6.92
CA TYR A 220 -6.26 32.03 6.61
C TYR A 220 -5.75 32.13 5.16
N ASN A 221 -6.35 31.37 4.23
CA ASN A 221 -6.25 31.61 2.78
C ASN A 221 -7.64 31.72 2.15
#